data_AF-A0A2R6DZC1-F1
#
_entry.id   AF-A0A2R6DZC1-F1
#
_cell.length_a   1.000
_cell.length_b   1.000
_cell.length_c   1.000
_cell.angle_alpha   90.00
_cell.angle_beta   90.00
_cell.angle_gamma   90.00
#
_symmetry.space_group_name_H-M   'P 1'
#
loop_
_entity.id
_entity.type
_entity.pdbx_description
1 polymer ?
#
loop_
_entity_poly.entity_id
_entity_poly.type
_entity_poly.pdbx_seq_one_letter_code
_entity_poly.pdbx_strand_id
1 'polypeptide(L)'
;VEAKSDVRVPANKPVVGDNAFAHESGIHAAGVIENADTFEPGVMTPEMVGASRELVLGKHTGTHSVRRRLVEAGFDPTDTEVREVTRRVKDYGAGDEQVTGERLAEFARDVGVRREEVRV
;
A
#
# COMPACT_ATOMS: atom_id res chain seq x y z
N VAL A 1 16.32 0.20 -22.86
CA VAL A 1 15.67 0.80 -24.06
C VAL A 1 15.16 2.18 -23.72
N GLU A 2 14.36 2.35 -22.65
CA GLU A 2 13.97 3.66 -22.09
C GLU A 2 15.14 4.64 -21.90
N ALA A 3 16.16 4.25 -21.14
CA ALA A 3 17.37 5.07 -20.92
C ALA A 3 18.20 5.34 -22.18
N LYS A 4 17.92 4.65 -23.30
CA LYS A 4 18.60 4.83 -24.58
C LYS A 4 17.72 5.52 -25.63
N SER A 5 16.43 5.69 -25.36
CA SER A 5 15.46 6.29 -26.28
C SER A 5 14.89 7.62 -25.80
N ASP A 6 15.17 8.03 -24.54
CA ASP A 6 14.60 9.23 -23.89
C ASP A 6 13.06 9.27 -23.86
N VAL A 7 12.42 8.12 -24.07
CA VAL A 7 10.96 7.96 -24.00
C VAL A 7 10.65 7.21 -22.72
N ARG A 8 10.07 7.91 -21.74
CA ARG A 8 9.62 7.31 -20.47
C ARG A 8 8.49 6.33 -20.72
N VAL A 9 8.51 5.22 -19.99
CA VAL A 9 7.41 4.27 -19.95
C VAL A 9 6.21 4.93 -19.25
N PRO A 10 5.02 4.94 -19.86
CA PRO A 10 3.81 5.42 -19.20
C PRO A 10 3.53 4.61 -17.92
N ALA A 11 3.14 5.27 -16.83
CA ALA A 11 2.89 4.60 -15.54
C ALA A 11 1.83 3.49 -15.62
N ASN A 12 0.87 3.58 -16.54
CA ASN A 12 -0.17 2.57 -16.77
C ASN A 12 0.20 1.54 -17.86
N LYS A 13 1.44 1.49 -18.34
CA LYS A 13 1.88 0.53 -19.35
C LYS A 13 1.66 -0.88 -18.81
N PRO A 14 0.97 -1.78 -19.54
CA PRO A 14 0.80 -3.15 -19.08
C PRO A 14 2.15 -3.83 -18.83
N VAL A 15 2.22 -4.61 -17.76
CA VAL A 15 3.37 -5.41 -17.30
C VAL A 15 4.53 -4.62 -16.70
N VAL A 16 4.91 -3.47 -17.29
CA VAL A 16 6.16 -2.75 -16.95
C VAL A 16 5.96 -1.32 -16.45
N GLY A 17 4.72 -0.80 -16.45
CA GLY A 17 4.43 0.51 -15.89
C GLY A 17 4.35 0.45 -14.37
N ASP A 18 4.74 1.54 -13.70
CA ASP A 18 4.78 1.64 -12.23
C ASP A 18 3.44 1.28 -11.57
N ASN A 19 2.32 1.60 -12.22
CA ASN A 19 0.98 1.31 -11.73
C ASN A 19 0.42 -0.04 -12.19
N ALA A 20 1.20 -0.86 -12.92
CA ALA A 20 0.72 -2.11 -13.52
C ALA A 20 0.22 -3.12 -12.47
N PHE A 21 0.71 -3.02 -11.23
CA PHE A 21 0.33 -3.86 -10.10
C PHE A 21 -0.17 -3.05 -8.89
N ALA A 22 -0.46 -1.76 -9.06
CA ALA A 22 -0.95 -0.88 -8.01
C ALA A 22 -2.48 -1.02 -7.84
N HIS A 23 -2.94 -1.17 -6.60
CA HIS A 23 -4.36 -1.37 -6.27
C HIS A 23 -4.81 -0.36 -5.20
N GLU A 24 -5.63 0.61 -5.59
CA GLU A 24 -6.10 1.69 -4.71
C GLU A 24 -7.54 1.46 -4.16
N SER A 25 -8.34 0.64 -4.84
CA SER A 25 -9.72 0.33 -4.45
C SER A 25 -9.77 -0.70 -3.30
N GLY A 26 -10.34 -0.31 -2.16
CA GLY A 26 -10.51 -1.18 -0.98
C GLY A 26 -11.32 -2.46 -1.20
N ILE A 27 -12.11 -2.57 -2.29
CA ILE A 27 -12.77 -3.84 -2.69
C ILE A 27 -11.80 -4.76 -3.44
N HIS A 28 -10.87 -4.20 -4.23
CA HIS A 28 -9.87 -4.99 -4.97
C HIS A 28 -8.75 -5.49 -4.04
N ALA A 29 -8.39 -4.73 -3.01
CA ALA A 29 -7.42 -5.15 -2.01
C ALA A 29 -7.90 -6.34 -1.15
N ALA A 30 -9.19 -6.39 -0.82
CA ALA A 30 -9.77 -7.51 -0.06
C ALA A 30 -9.75 -8.82 -0.87
N GLY A 31 -10.04 -8.75 -2.18
CA GLY A 31 -10.01 -9.92 -3.07
C GLY A 31 -8.61 -10.51 -3.23
N VAL A 32 -7.56 -9.69 -3.36
CA VAL A 32 -6.17 -10.17 -3.46
C VAL A 32 -5.64 -10.73 -2.13
N ILE A 33 -6.11 -10.20 -0.99
CA ILE A 33 -5.73 -10.70 0.35
C ILE A 33 -6.42 -12.03 0.68
N GLU A 34 -7.66 -12.24 0.23
CA GLU A 34 -8.44 -13.47 0.48
C GLU A 34 -8.18 -14.58 -0.57
N ASN A 35 -8.01 -14.25 -1.85
CA ASN A 35 -7.68 -15.18 -2.94
C ASN A 35 -7.10 -14.41 -4.15
N ALA A 36 -5.78 -14.37 -4.28
CA ALA A 36 -5.07 -13.69 -5.37
C ALA A 36 -5.57 -14.07 -6.78
N ASP A 37 -6.03 -15.32 -6.98
CA ASP A 37 -6.59 -15.85 -8.24
C ASP A 37 -7.85 -15.13 -8.75
N THR A 38 -8.52 -14.34 -7.91
CA THR A 38 -9.77 -13.67 -8.28
C THR A 38 -9.55 -12.51 -9.26
N PHE A 39 -8.36 -11.92 -9.28
CA PHE A 39 -8.02 -10.76 -10.11
C PHE A 39 -6.64 -10.87 -10.78
N GLU A 40 -5.77 -11.75 -10.29
CA GLU A 40 -4.54 -12.18 -10.95
C GLU A 40 -4.72 -13.67 -11.29
N PRO A 41 -5.35 -14.04 -12.42
CA PRO A 41 -5.47 -15.47 -12.77
C PRO A 41 -4.04 -15.98 -12.85
N GLY A 42 -3.62 -16.88 -11.94
CA GLY A 42 -2.25 -17.23 -11.51
C GLY A 42 -1.20 -17.56 -12.59
N VAL A 43 -1.05 -16.68 -13.57
CA VAL A 43 -0.24 -16.78 -14.78
C VAL A 43 0.93 -15.80 -14.69
N MET A 44 0.84 -14.76 -13.84
CA MET A 44 1.93 -13.80 -13.62
C MET A 44 1.82 -13.15 -12.23
N THR A 45 2.73 -13.48 -11.31
CA THR A 45 2.89 -12.76 -10.04
C THR A 45 3.92 -11.63 -10.20
N PRO A 46 3.87 -10.56 -9.38
CA PRO A 46 4.85 -9.48 -9.43
C PRO A 46 6.29 -9.98 -9.26
N GLU A 47 6.52 -11.00 -8.43
CA GLU A 47 7.85 -11.58 -8.24
C GLU A 47 8.39 -12.23 -9.53
N MET A 48 7.53 -12.76 -10.41
CA MET A 48 7.93 -13.37 -11.68
C MET A 48 8.56 -12.38 -12.67
N VAL A 49 8.32 -11.07 -12.48
CA VAL A 49 8.86 -9.99 -13.33
C VAL A 49 9.78 -9.05 -12.57
N GLY A 50 10.17 -9.40 -11.34
CA GLY A 50 11.02 -8.56 -10.48
C GLY A 50 10.32 -7.31 -9.92
N ALA A 51 8.98 -7.27 -9.96
CA ALA A 51 8.17 -6.21 -9.37
C ALA A 51 7.78 -6.55 -7.93
N SER A 52 7.57 -5.50 -7.11
CA SER A 52 7.06 -5.63 -5.75
C SER A 52 5.67 -5.02 -5.64
N ARG A 53 4.81 -5.56 -4.77
CA ARG A 53 3.44 -5.05 -4.58
C ARG A 53 3.46 -3.76 -3.79
N GLU A 54 3.06 -2.65 -4.41
CA GLU A 54 2.83 -1.38 -3.71
C GLU A 54 1.33 -1.17 -3.46
N LEU A 55 0.87 -1.42 -2.23
CA LEU A 55 -0.43 -0.95 -1.76
C LEU A 55 -0.37 0.58 -1.62
N VAL A 56 -1.19 1.31 -2.37
CA VAL A 56 -1.31 2.77 -2.22
C VAL A 56 -2.32 3.04 -1.09
N LEU A 57 -1.94 3.90 -0.13
CA LEU A 57 -2.83 4.32 0.95
C LEU A 57 -3.47 5.67 0.60
N GLY A 58 -4.79 5.74 0.67
CA GLY A 58 -5.60 6.91 0.29
C GLY A 58 -7.04 6.82 0.80
N LYS A 59 -7.94 7.65 0.27
CA LYS A 59 -9.35 7.78 0.70
C LYS A 59 -10.16 6.47 0.68
N HIS A 60 -9.76 5.50 -0.14
CA HIS A 60 -10.43 4.19 -0.28
C HIS A 60 -9.78 3.07 0.55
N THR A 61 -8.77 3.39 1.34
CA THR A 61 -8.05 2.41 2.16
C THR A 61 -8.91 1.86 3.29
N GLY A 62 -8.86 0.54 3.47
CA GLY A 62 -9.48 -0.18 4.58
C GLY A 62 -8.54 -0.38 5.78
N THR A 63 -9.12 -0.65 6.94
CA THR A 63 -8.41 -0.88 8.22
C THR A 63 -7.40 -2.02 8.13
N HIS A 64 -7.67 -3.07 7.36
CA HIS A 64 -6.73 -4.19 7.15
C HIS A 64 -5.44 -3.75 6.45
N SER A 65 -5.54 -2.94 5.40
CA SER A 65 -4.38 -2.42 4.67
C SER A 65 -3.52 -1.50 5.54
N VAL A 66 -4.17 -0.64 6.35
CA VAL A 66 -3.48 0.23 7.32
C VAL A 66 -2.76 -0.59 8.38
N ARG A 67 -3.44 -1.58 8.99
CA ARG A 67 -2.84 -2.48 9.99
C ARG A 67 -1.58 -3.14 9.46
N ARG A 68 -1.68 -3.77 8.28
CA ARG A 68 -0.55 -4.47 7.66
C ARG A 68 0.65 -3.53 7.48
N ARG A 69 0.41 -2.32 7.00
CA ARG A 69 1.48 -1.33 6.76
C ARG A 69 2.10 -0.77 8.03
N LEU A 70 1.32 -0.61 9.09
CA LEU A 70 1.84 -0.25 10.41
C LEU A 70 2.77 -1.35 10.93
N VAL A 71 2.37 -2.63 10.81
CA VAL A 71 3.21 -3.78 11.20
C VAL A 71 4.47 -3.88 10.36
N GLU A 72 4.38 -3.75 9.02
CA GLU A 72 5.55 -3.70 8.12
C GLU A 72 6.51 -2.54 8.46
N ALA A 73 5.98 -1.43 9.01
CA ALA A 73 6.77 -0.29 9.47
C ALA A 73 7.28 -0.42 10.93
N GLY A 74 7.08 -1.58 11.58
CA GLY A 74 7.56 -1.88 12.92
C GLY A 74 6.68 -1.35 14.06
N PHE A 75 5.39 -1.18 13.82
CA PHE A 75 4.42 -0.77 14.84
C PHE A 75 3.51 -1.94 15.27
N ASP A 76 3.10 -1.94 16.53
CA ASP A 76 2.13 -2.88 17.13
C ASP A 76 0.83 -2.14 17.51
N PRO A 77 -0.08 -1.90 16.54
CA PRO A 77 -1.31 -1.14 16.79
C PRO A 77 -2.46 -2.03 17.28
N THR A 78 -3.19 -1.52 18.28
CA THR A 78 -4.51 -2.02 18.67
C THR A 78 -5.58 -1.69 17.61
N ASP A 79 -6.73 -2.37 17.66
CA ASP A 79 -7.86 -2.08 16.75
C ASP A 79 -8.31 -0.62 16.78
N THR A 80 -8.31 0.00 17.96
CA THR A 80 -8.71 1.41 18.13
C THR A 80 -7.71 2.33 17.45
N GLU A 81 -6.41 2.07 17.61
CA GLU A 81 -5.35 2.85 16.98
C GLU A 81 -5.36 2.70 15.46
N VAL A 82 -5.56 1.48 14.93
CA VAL A 82 -5.67 1.30 13.47
C VAL A 82 -6.86 2.07 12.92
N ARG A 83 -8.02 2.08 13.60
CA ARG A 83 -9.19 2.88 13.15
C ARG A 83 -8.86 4.37 13.13
N GLU A 84 -8.19 4.89 14.14
CA GLU A 84 -7.84 6.31 14.22
C GLU A 84 -6.80 6.70 13.18
N VAL A 85 -5.77 5.88 12.96
CA VAL A 85 -4.80 6.09 11.86
C VAL A 85 -5.50 6.00 10.50
N THR A 86 -6.41 5.04 10.31
CA THR A 86 -7.18 4.91 9.06
C THR A 86 -8.02 6.14 8.78
N ARG A 87 -8.64 6.74 9.80
CA ARG A 87 -9.37 8.00 9.66
C ARG A 87 -8.44 9.11 9.15
N ARG A 88 -7.27 9.28 9.76
CA ARG A 88 -6.28 10.29 9.33
C ARG A 88 -5.76 10.06 7.91
N VAL A 89 -5.52 8.80 7.53
CA VAL A 89 -5.16 8.41 6.16
C VAL A 89 -6.24 8.82 5.16
N LYS A 90 -7.52 8.61 5.50
CA LYS A 90 -8.64 8.99 4.63
C LYS A 90 -8.83 10.50 4.54
N ASP A 91 -8.72 11.19 5.67
CA ASP A 91 -8.83 12.66 5.74
C ASP A 91 -7.71 13.31 4.91
N TYR A 92 -6.49 12.78 4.99
CA TYR A 92 -5.36 13.24 4.19
C TYR A 92 -5.52 12.92 2.69
N GLY A 93 -5.91 11.68 2.37
CA GLY A 93 -6.14 11.25 0.99
C GLY A 93 -7.39 11.87 0.34
N ALA A 94 -8.20 12.63 1.06
CA ALA A 94 -9.31 13.38 0.49
C ALA A 94 -8.86 14.57 -0.38
N GLY A 95 -7.60 15.02 -0.21
CA GLY A 95 -6.96 16.04 -1.05
C GLY A 95 -6.27 15.52 -2.31
N ASP A 96 -6.56 14.27 -2.73
CA ASP A 96 -5.84 13.54 -3.80
C ASP A 96 -4.34 13.34 -3.52
N GLU A 97 -3.92 13.45 -2.25
CA GLU A 97 -2.56 13.20 -1.82
C GLU A 97 -2.35 11.72 -1.47
N GLN A 98 -1.28 11.12 -2.03
CA GLN A 98 -0.87 9.76 -1.69
C GLN A 98 -0.24 9.74 -0.29
N VAL A 99 -0.65 8.80 0.56
CA VAL A 99 -0.03 8.61 1.87
C VAL A 99 1.22 7.74 1.70
N THR A 100 2.39 8.36 1.83
CA THR A 100 3.69 7.67 1.85
C THR A 100 3.89 6.89 3.15
N GLY A 101 4.85 5.95 3.15
CA GLY A 101 5.21 5.22 4.38
C GLY A 101 5.70 6.13 5.51
N GLU A 102 6.38 7.22 5.19
CA GLU A 102 6.81 8.24 6.16
C GLU A 102 5.62 8.95 6.80
N ARG A 103 4.63 9.33 5.98
CA ARG A 103 3.40 9.98 6.44
C ARG A 103 2.54 9.05 7.29
N LEU A 104 2.46 7.76 6.92
CA LEU A 104 1.82 6.75 7.75
C LEU A 104 2.51 6.63 9.12
N ALA A 105 3.85 6.62 9.15
CA ALA A 105 4.61 6.55 10.39
C ALA A 105 4.44 7.82 11.26
N GLU A 106 4.25 8.99 10.65
CA GLU A 106 3.88 10.22 11.35
C GLU A 106 2.51 10.07 12.03
N PHE A 107 1.48 9.63 11.29
CA PHE A 107 0.15 9.39 11.85
C PHE A 107 0.18 8.36 12.99
N ALA A 108 0.99 7.31 12.86
CA ALA A 108 1.16 6.31 13.90
C ALA A 108 1.76 6.92 15.19
N ARG A 109 2.80 7.77 15.07
CA ARG A 109 3.42 8.45 16.22
C ARG A 109 2.45 9.43 16.88
N ASP A 110 1.70 10.18 16.09
CA ASP A 110 0.73 11.15 16.61
C ASP A 110 -0.45 10.49 17.34
N VAL A 111 -0.79 9.25 16.97
CA VAL A 111 -1.79 8.42 17.67
C VAL A 111 -1.17 7.74 18.91
N GLY A 112 0.15 7.69 19.01
CA GLY A 112 0.87 7.04 20.11
C GLY A 112 1.06 5.53 19.92
N VAL A 113 0.99 5.04 18.67
CA VAL A 113 1.14 3.62 18.36
C VAL A 113 2.52 3.14 18.78
N ARG A 114 2.55 2.06 19.57
CA ARG A 114 3.79 1.45 20.05
C ARG A 114 4.61 0.91 18.88
N ARG A 115 5.92 1.09 18.95
CA ARG A 115 6.85 0.38 18.06
C ARG A 115 7.19 -0.97 18.67
N GLU A 116 7.20 -2.00 17.86
CA GLU A 116 7.77 -3.29 18.26
C GLU A 116 9.29 -3.08 18.35
N GLU A 117 9.85 -3.18 19.56
CA GLU A 117 11.29 -3.29 19.72
C GLU A 117 11.70 -4.64 19.13
N VAL A 118 12.37 -4.62 17.97
CA VAL A 118 12.95 -5.81 17.37
C VAL A 118 13.91 -6.41 18.38
N ARG A 119 13.47 -7.47 19.05
CA ARG A 119 14.28 -8.24 19.98
C ARG A 119 15.25 -9.05 19.13
N VAL A 120 16.47 -8.54 19.00
CA VAL A 120 17.63 -9.22 18.37
C VAL A 120 17.96 -10.49 19.13
#